data_AF-W8BP48-F1
#
_entry.id   AF-W8BP48-F1
#
_cell.length_a   1.000
_cell.length_b   1.000
_cell.length_c   1.000
_cell.angle_alpha   90.00
_cell.angle_beta   90.00
_cell.angle_gamma   90.00
#
_symmetry.space_group_name_H-M   'P 1'
#
loop_
_entity.id
_entity.type
_entity.pdbx_description
1 polymer ?
#
loop_
_entity_poly.entity_id
_entity_poly.type
_entity_poly.pdbx_seq_one_letter_code
_entity_poly.pdbx_strand_id
1 'polypeptide(L)'
;MGESIIAEQTNRVRLVLPKLSVQTQLFETNFTLVEVAALKAAWILIEPKIKMISKKIAIDAYADNPNWIELFRHDEKIDGTTMIHNPLWLLHIYGDIIKTNLRTNYAVAKVVRPVLEKQMHKFLAMPHLAGLLEYLKAGVINELDDHISPTARLGLEKLNQAILYFLRLTGKRVGARN
;
A
#
# COMPACT_ATOMS: atom_id res chain seq x y z
N MET A 1 36.41 47.81 -43.36
CA MET A 1 35.50 47.52 -42.24
C MET A 1 34.71 46.28 -42.62
N GLY A 2 34.81 45.11 -42.01
CA GLY A 2 35.55 44.60 -40.85
C GLY A 2 35.00 43.18 -40.62
N GLU A 3 35.90 42.20 -40.45
CA GLU A 3 35.81 40.94 -39.68
C GLU A 3 34.51 40.10 -39.74
N SER A 4 34.58 38.86 -40.26
CA SER A 4 34.62 37.57 -39.51
C SER A 4 33.29 37.24 -38.79
N ILE A 5 32.74 36.03 -38.79
CA ILE A 5 33.18 34.84 -38.05
C ILE A 5 32.38 33.64 -38.58
N ILE A 6 33.07 32.50 -38.71
CA ILE A 6 32.53 31.16 -38.95
C ILE A 6 31.64 30.74 -37.77
N ALA A 7 30.44 30.24 -38.03
CA ALA A 7 29.73 29.42 -37.04
C ALA A 7 29.10 28.21 -37.74
N GLU A 8 29.78 27.07 -37.60
CA GLU A 8 29.22 25.74 -37.71
C GLU A 8 27.83 25.68 -37.08
N GLN A 9 26.80 25.40 -37.87
CA GLN A 9 25.62 24.72 -37.34
C GLN A 9 25.75 23.25 -37.71
N THR A 10 26.47 22.57 -36.82
CA THR A 10 26.42 21.14 -36.62
C THR A 10 24.99 20.65 -36.82
N ASN A 11 24.84 19.77 -37.81
CA ASN A 11 23.63 19.00 -38.03
C ASN A 11 23.48 18.01 -36.85
N ARG A 12 23.11 18.53 -35.68
CA ARG A 12 22.68 17.72 -34.55
C ARG A 12 21.32 17.20 -34.97
N VAL A 13 21.30 16.00 -35.55
CA VAL A 13 20.17 15.11 -35.43
C VAL A 13 19.86 15.08 -33.94
N ARG A 14 18.85 15.85 -33.52
CA ARG A 14 18.24 15.63 -32.22
C ARG A 14 17.73 14.22 -32.32
N LEU A 15 18.44 13.28 -31.71
CA LEU A 15 17.84 12.04 -31.23
C LEU A 15 16.62 12.51 -30.43
N VAL A 16 15.46 12.49 -31.08
CA VAL A 16 14.19 12.56 -30.40
C VAL A 16 14.22 11.32 -29.53
N LEU A 17 14.61 11.50 -28.27
CA LEU A 17 14.41 10.48 -27.27
C LEU A 17 12.97 10.04 -27.45
N PRO A 18 12.71 8.73 -27.69
CA PRO A 18 11.34 8.27 -27.79
C PRO A 18 10.63 8.81 -26.56
N LYS A 19 9.54 9.55 -26.78
CA LYS A 19 8.64 9.91 -25.68
C LYS A 19 8.22 8.57 -25.11
N LEU A 20 8.92 8.15 -24.07
CA LEU A 20 8.51 7.10 -23.17
C LEU A 20 7.26 7.66 -22.52
N SER A 21 6.13 7.57 -23.23
CA SER A 21 4.81 7.66 -22.65
C SER A 21 4.61 6.41 -21.81
N VAL A 22 5.43 6.25 -20.78
CA VAL A 22 5.04 5.49 -19.61
C VAL A 22 4.05 6.42 -18.93
N GLN A 23 2.80 6.41 -19.40
CA GLN A 23 1.66 6.76 -18.57
C GLN A 23 1.60 5.74 -17.43
N THR A 24 2.60 5.73 -16.55
CA THR A 24 2.36 5.38 -15.17
C THR A 24 1.54 6.56 -14.69
N GLN A 25 0.21 6.46 -14.76
CA GLN A 25 -0.63 7.35 -13.97
C GLN A 25 -0.08 7.23 -12.55
N LEU A 26 0.61 8.27 -12.10
CA LEU A 26 1.07 8.35 -10.72
C LEU A 26 -0.22 8.30 -9.91
N PHE A 27 -0.46 7.19 -9.20
CA PHE A 27 -1.63 7.08 -8.33
C PHE A 27 -1.62 8.25 -7.36
N GLU A 28 -2.49 9.24 -7.55
CA GLU A 28 -2.64 10.39 -6.66
C GLU A 28 -3.53 10.01 -5.50
N THR A 29 -2.98 10.07 -4.28
CA THR A 29 -3.70 9.73 -3.07
C THR A 29 -4.84 10.71 -2.78
N ASN A 30 -4.75 11.95 -3.28
CA ASN A 30 -5.79 12.99 -3.28
C ASN A 30 -6.56 13.09 -1.94
N PHE A 31 -5.83 12.94 -0.83
CA PHE A 31 -6.39 13.11 0.50
C PHE A 31 -6.58 14.61 0.78
N THR A 32 -7.81 14.97 1.15
CA THR A 32 -8.09 16.30 1.68
C THR A 32 -7.61 16.39 3.13
N LEU A 33 -7.38 17.61 3.64
CA LEU A 33 -7.00 17.81 5.04
C LEU A 33 -8.04 17.24 6.01
N VAL A 34 -9.32 17.33 5.65
CA VAL A 34 -10.44 16.83 6.46
C VAL A 34 -10.43 15.30 6.50
N GLU A 35 -10.15 14.63 5.38
CA GLU A 35 -10.01 13.16 5.34
C GLU A 35 -8.83 12.68 6.18
N VAL A 36 -7.68 13.37 6.11
CA VAL A 36 -6.51 13.02 6.94
C VAL A 36 -6.83 13.18 8.43
N ALA A 37 -7.49 14.28 8.82
CA ALA A 37 -7.87 14.51 10.20
C ALA A 37 -8.86 13.45 10.70
N ALA A 38 -9.89 13.14 9.90
CA ALA A 38 -10.89 12.12 10.22
C ALA A 38 -10.26 10.72 10.35
N LEU A 39 -9.34 10.36 9.46
CA LEU A 39 -8.59 9.11 9.54
C LEU A 39 -7.74 9.01 10.79
N LYS A 40 -7.02 10.08 11.15
CA LYS A 40 -6.21 10.11 12.37
C LYS A 40 -7.08 9.96 13.62
N ALA A 41 -8.22 10.65 13.66
CA ALA A 41 -9.17 10.53 14.77
C ALA A 41 -9.72 9.10 14.89
N ALA A 42 -10.11 8.49 13.78
CA ALA A 42 -10.55 7.09 13.75
C ALA A 42 -9.44 6.12 14.20
N TRP A 43 -8.20 6.35 13.75
CA TRP A 43 -7.08 5.48 14.08
C TRP A 43 -6.71 5.50 15.56
N ILE A 44 -6.89 6.62 16.25
CA ILE A 44 -6.68 6.72 17.72
C ILE A 44 -7.57 5.72 18.48
N LEU A 45 -8.78 5.44 17.98
CA LEU A 45 -9.69 4.47 18.59
C LEU A 45 -9.31 3.01 18.26
N ILE A 46 -8.68 2.79 17.10
CA ILE A 46 -8.30 1.47 16.59
C ILE A 46 -6.97 0.99 17.17
N GLU A 47 -5.98 1.87 17.25
CA GLU A 47 -4.61 1.53 17.59
C GLU A 47 -4.48 0.76 18.93
N PRO A 48 -5.18 1.12 20.02
CA PRO A 48 -5.13 0.36 21.28
C PRO A 48 -5.65 -1.09 21.15
N LYS A 49 -6.54 -1.33 20.18
CA LYS A 49 -7.24 -2.59 19.96
C LYS A 49 -6.65 -3.42 18.81
N ILE A 50 -5.58 -2.94 18.17
CA ILE A 50 -5.05 -3.48 16.91
C ILE A 50 -4.80 -4.99 16.93
N LYS A 51 -4.28 -5.54 18.04
CA LYS A 51 -4.03 -6.99 18.21
C LYS A 51 -5.31 -7.82 18.30
N MET A 52 -6.37 -7.26 18.89
CA MET A 52 -7.66 -7.93 18.96
C MET A 52 -8.31 -7.92 17.58
N ILE A 53 -8.34 -6.75 16.93
CA ILE A 53 -8.91 -6.56 15.60
C ILE A 53 -8.21 -7.46 14.57
N SER A 54 -6.87 -7.53 14.61
CA SER A 54 -6.10 -8.38 13.71
C SER A 54 -6.45 -9.87 13.82
N LYS A 55 -6.75 -10.34 15.03
CA LYS A 55 -7.16 -11.73 15.26
C LYS A 55 -8.56 -12.00 14.72
N LYS A 56 -9.52 -11.09 14.94
CA LYS A 56 -10.87 -11.18 14.35
C LYS A 56 -10.78 -11.26 12.82
N ILE A 57 -10.03 -10.34 12.22
CA ILE A 57 -9.78 -10.33 10.77
C ILE A 57 -9.15 -11.63 10.28
N ALA A 58 -8.17 -12.19 11.02
CA ALA A 58 -7.56 -13.46 10.65
C ALA A 58 -8.58 -14.60 10.64
N ILE A 59 -9.41 -14.68 11.69
CA ILE A 59 -10.45 -15.70 11.82
C ILE A 59 -11.43 -15.58 10.64
N ASP A 60 -11.96 -14.39 10.38
CA ASP A 60 -12.93 -14.15 9.32
C ASP A 60 -12.33 -14.49 7.94
N ALA A 61 -11.13 -13.97 7.63
CA ALA A 61 -10.49 -14.17 6.33
C ALA A 61 -10.20 -15.64 6.02
N TYR A 62 -9.70 -16.40 7.00
CA TYR A 62 -9.31 -17.80 6.80
C TYR A 62 -10.49 -18.77 6.97
N ALA A 63 -11.54 -18.40 7.70
CA ALA A 63 -12.79 -19.15 7.72
C ALA A 63 -13.51 -19.06 6.37
N ASP A 64 -13.58 -17.85 5.79
CA ASP A 64 -14.19 -17.62 4.48
C ASP A 64 -13.33 -18.17 3.33
N ASN A 65 -12.01 -18.30 3.53
CA ASN A 65 -11.07 -18.79 2.52
C ASN A 65 -10.14 -19.88 3.08
N PRO A 66 -10.65 -21.10 3.36
CA PRO A 66 -9.85 -22.15 3.97
C PRO A 66 -8.59 -22.53 3.18
N ASN A 67 -8.65 -22.42 1.85
CA ASN A 67 -7.52 -22.71 0.97
C ASN A 67 -6.31 -21.78 1.17
N TRP A 68 -6.50 -20.58 1.76
CA TRP A 68 -5.39 -19.67 2.03
C TRP A 68 -4.49 -20.17 3.16
N ILE A 69 -5.00 -21.04 4.04
CA ILE A 69 -4.24 -21.64 5.14
C ILE A 69 -3.07 -22.47 4.59
N GLU A 70 -3.29 -23.18 3.48
CA GLU A 70 -2.27 -24.00 2.82
C GLU A 70 -1.08 -23.19 2.30
N LEU A 71 -1.27 -21.88 2.06
CA LEU A 71 -0.19 -20.99 1.62
C LEU A 71 0.85 -20.71 2.70
N PHE A 72 0.55 -21.05 3.95
CA PHE A 72 1.48 -20.95 5.08
C PHE A 72 2.14 -22.30 5.43
N ARG A 73 1.97 -23.32 4.59
CA ARG A 73 2.55 -24.65 4.83
C ARG A 73 4.02 -24.68 4.40
N HIS A 74 4.87 -25.12 5.32
CA HIS A 74 6.28 -25.43 5.09
C HIS A 74 6.60 -26.78 5.72
N ASP A 75 7.26 -27.67 4.99
CA ASP A 75 7.63 -29.02 5.46
C ASP A 75 6.47 -29.77 6.14
N GLU A 76 5.32 -29.80 5.47
CA GLU A 76 4.07 -30.44 5.93
C GLU A 76 3.40 -29.80 7.17
N LYS A 77 3.95 -28.72 7.73
CA LYS A 77 3.38 -28.02 8.88
C LYS A 77 2.88 -26.62 8.50
N ILE A 78 1.73 -26.24 9.03
CA ILE A 78 1.18 -24.89 8.86
C ILE A 78 1.89 -23.95 9.84
N ASP A 79 2.51 -22.88 9.33
CA ASP A 79 3.00 -21.78 10.16
C ASP A 79 1.84 -20.88 10.61
N GLY A 80 1.17 -21.32 11.67
CA GLY A 80 0.09 -20.56 12.31
C GLY A 80 0.55 -19.21 12.89
N THR A 81 1.84 -19.05 13.18
CA THR A 81 2.39 -17.79 13.69
C THR A 81 2.35 -16.74 12.60
N THR A 82 2.97 -17.01 11.44
CA THR A 82 2.99 -16.08 10.30
C THR A 82 1.57 -15.80 9.78
N MET A 83 0.71 -16.82 9.77
CA MET A 83 -0.70 -16.72 9.38
C MET A 83 -1.46 -15.67 10.22
N ILE A 84 -1.34 -15.72 11.56
CA ILE A 84 -2.03 -14.78 12.47
C ILE A 84 -1.37 -13.39 12.46
N HIS A 85 -0.07 -13.32 12.21
CA HIS A 85 0.66 -12.04 12.20
C HIS A 85 0.48 -11.24 10.90
N ASN A 86 0.12 -11.88 9.78
CA ASN A 86 -0.09 -11.20 8.50
C ASN A 86 -1.06 -10.00 8.59
N PRO A 87 -2.29 -10.17 9.14
CA PRO A 87 -3.22 -9.05 9.32
C PRO A 87 -2.67 -7.98 10.26
N LEU A 88 -1.96 -8.38 11.31
CA LEU A 88 -1.39 -7.45 12.29
C LEU A 88 -0.32 -6.55 11.66
N TRP A 89 0.60 -7.12 10.87
CA TRP A 89 1.63 -6.36 10.18
C TRP A 89 1.05 -5.38 9.18
N LEU A 90 0.01 -5.77 8.44
CA LEU A 90 -0.69 -4.87 7.52
C LEU A 90 -1.43 -3.74 8.27
N LEU A 91 -2.05 -4.01 9.41
CA LEU A 91 -2.65 -2.95 10.24
C LEU A 91 -1.59 -1.99 10.81
N HIS A 92 -0.39 -2.47 11.14
CA HIS A 92 0.71 -1.58 11.50
C HIS A 92 1.12 -0.67 10.32
N ILE A 93 1.16 -1.21 9.10
CA ILE A 93 1.39 -0.41 7.89
C ILE A 93 0.31 0.67 7.73
N TYR A 94 -0.97 0.34 7.93
CA TYR A 94 -2.06 1.33 7.94
C TYR A 94 -1.75 2.47 8.92
N GLY A 95 -1.41 2.14 10.16
CA GLY A 95 -1.14 3.12 11.21
C GLY A 95 0.07 3.99 10.91
N ASP A 96 1.17 3.40 10.44
CA ASP A 96 2.37 4.14 10.08
C ASP A 96 2.09 5.15 8.97
N ILE A 97 1.35 4.73 7.93
CA ILE A 97 0.93 5.63 6.84
C ILE A 97 0.02 6.74 7.37
N ILE A 98 -1.01 6.41 8.15
CA ILE A 98 -1.97 7.39 8.71
C ILE A 98 -1.27 8.46 9.54
N LYS A 99 -0.24 8.07 10.31
CA LYS A 99 0.55 9.01 11.13
C LYS A 99 1.38 9.98 10.28
N THR A 100 1.66 9.66 9.03
CA THR A 100 2.41 10.54 8.11
C THR A 100 1.54 11.61 7.44
N ASN A 101 2.12 12.32 6.47
CA ASN A 101 1.41 13.28 5.63
C ASN A 101 0.83 12.58 4.39
N LEU A 102 -0.37 12.01 4.51
CA LEU A 102 -1.10 11.27 3.46
C LEU A 102 -1.36 12.05 2.17
N ARG A 103 -1.19 13.38 2.18
CA ARG A 103 -1.54 14.27 1.06
C ARG A 103 -0.68 14.07 -0.18
N THR A 104 0.46 13.39 -0.06
CA THR A 104 1.35 13.16 -1.20
C THR A 104 1.69 11.68 -1.35
N ASN A 105 1.70 11.22 -2.59
CA ASN A 105 2.13 9.86 -2.96
C ASN A 105 3.55 9.59 -2.49
N TYR A 106 4.40 10.61 -2.53
CA TYR A 106 5.79 10.51 -2.08
C TYR A 106 5.88 10.16 -0.59
N ALA A 107 5.09 10.84 0.26
CA ALA A 107 5.07 10.55 1.69
C ALA A 107 4.58 9.13 1.97
N VAL A 108 3.49 8.71 1.33
CA VAL A 108 2.99 7.33 1.46
C VAL A 108 4.03 6.33 0.94
N ALA A 109 4.61 6.55 -0.24
CA ALA A 109 5.64 5.67 -0.81
C ALA A 109 6.88 5.55 0.08
N LYS A 110 7.29 6.64 0.75
CA LYS A 110 8.46 6.67 1.64
C LYS A 110 8.28 5.76 2.86
N VAL A 111 7.04 5.56 3.31
CA VAL A 111 6.71 4.68 4.44
C VAL A 111 6.48 3.26 3.96
N VAL A 112 5.67 3.11 2.91
CA VAL A 112 5.21 1.82 2.43
C VAL A 112 6.34 1.05 1.77
N ARG A 113 7.16 1.68 0.92
CA ARG A 113 8.18 0.94 0.15
C ARG A 113 9.23 0.27 1.04
N PRO A 114 9.86 0.93 2.02
CA PRO A 114 10.89 0.26 2.84
C PRO A 114 10.34 -0.92 3.63
N VAL A 115 9.13 -0.78 4.19
CA VAL A 115 8.49 -1.85 4.96
C VAL A 115 8.14 -3.01 4.03
N LEU A 116 7.51 -2.72 2.90
CA LEU A 116 7.15 -3.73 1.91
C LEU A 116 8.37 -4.42 1.31
N GLU A 117 9.40 -3.69 0.87
CA GLU A 117 10.60 -4.29 0.28
C GLU A 117 11.33 -5.21 1.27
N LYS A 118 11.40 -4.84 2.55
CA LYS A 118 12.05 -5.66 3.59
C LYS A 118 11.22 -6.87 4.01
N GLN A 119 9.89 -6.78 3.97
CA GLN A 119 8.99 -7.76 4.57
C GLN A 119 8.09 -8.48 3.57
N MET A 120 8.19 -8.21 2.26
CA MET A 120 7.30 -8.78 1.23
C MET A 120 7.20 -10.30 1.31
N HIS A 121 8.33 -10.96 1.54
CA HIS A 121 8.43 -12.43 1.64
C HIS A 121 7.65 -13.03 2.83
N LYS A 122 7.24 -12.20 3.81
CA LYS A 122 6.46 -12.64 4.97
C LYS A 122 4.96 -12.52 4.75
N PHE A 123 4.54 -11.79 3.72
CA PHE A 123 3.14 -11.60 3.40
C PHE A 123 2.65 -12.70 2.46
N LEU A 124 1.33 -12.92 2.46
CA LEU A 124 0.68 -13.64 1.36
C LEU A 124 1.10 -13.07 0.00
N ALA A 125 1.24 -13.94 -1.00
CA ALA A 125 1.42 -13.49 -2.37
C ALA A 125 0.12 -12.87 -2.92
N MET A 126 0.27 -12.01 -3.94
CA MET A 126 -0.88 -11.60 -4.75
C MET A 126 -1.46 -12.82 -5.48
N PRO A 127 -2.79 -12.98 -5.62
CA PRO A 127 -3.85 -12.01 -5.29
C PRO A 127 -4.35 -12.05 -3.84
N HIS A 128 -4.00 -13.06 -3.05
CA HIS A 128 -4.53 -13.29 -1.70
C HIS A 128 -4.28 -12.13 -0.75
N LEU A 129 -3.12 -11.47 -0.86
CA LEU A 129 -2.82 -10.27 -0.08
C LEU A 129 -3.80 -9.11 -0.33
N ALA A 130 -4.26 -8.95 -1.57
CA ALA A 130 -5.27 -7.95 -1.91
C ALA A 130 -6.63 -8.31 -1.30
N GLY A 131 -7.00 -9.59 -1.31
CA GLY A 131 -8.19 -10.07 -0.61
C GLY A 131 -8.08 -9.80 0.90
N LEU A 132 -6.95 -10.12 1.52
CA LEU A 132 -6.71 -9.88 2.94
C LEU A 132 -6.85 -8.38 3.30
N LEU A 133 -6.36 -7.48 2.44
CA LEU A 133 -6.54 -6.04 2.62
C LEU A 133 -8.01 -5.60 2.68
N GLU A 134 -8.89 -6.23 1.91
CA GLU A 134 -10.34 -5.96 2.00
C GLU A 134 -10.92 -6.39 3.35
N TYR A 135 -10.50 -7.56 3.88
CA TYR A 135 -10.88 -7.98 5.24
C TYR A 135 -10.37 -7.00 6.31
N LEU A 136 -9.17 -6.44 6.14
CA LEU A 136 -8.64 -5.42 7.05
C LEU A 136 -9.53 -4.17 7.07
N LYS A 137 -9.86 -3.65 5.88
CA LYS A 137 -10.72 -2.49 5.75
C LYS A 137 -12.08 -2.73 6.40
N ALA A 138 -12.70 -3.88 6.11
CA ALA A 138 -13.98 -4.26 6.71
C ALA A 138 -13.87 -4.40 8.24
N GLY A 139 -12.84 -5.06 8.76
CA GLY A 139 -12.63 -5.22 10.20
C GLY A 139 -12.41 -3.91 10.94
N VAL A 140 -11.68 -2.96 10.35
CA VAL A 140 -11.50 -1.61 10.93
C VAL A 140 -12.83 -0.83 10.93
N ILE A 141 -13.58 -0.91 9.83
CA ILE A 141 -14.89 -0.26 9.73
C ILE A 141 -15.87 -0.83 10.77
N ASN A 142 -15.94 -2.15 10.90
CA ASN A 142 -16.83 -2.83 11.83
C ASN A 142 -16.50 -2.54 13.29
N GLU A 143 -15.22 -2.39 13.64
CA GLU A 143 -14.85 -2.00 15.01
C GLU A 143 -15.18 -0.53 15.31
N LEU A 144 -15.34 0.31 14.28
CA LEU A 144 -15.73 1.71 14.40
C LEU A 144 -17.23 1.95 14.14
N ASP A 145 -18.05 0.91 13.99
CA ASP A 145 -19.40 0.97 13.36
C ASP A 145 -20.21 2.23 13.72
N ASP A 146 -20.45 2.48 15.01
CA ASP A 146 -21.24 3.63 15.50
C ASP A 146 -20.47 4.97 15.54
N HIS A 147 -19.16 4.93 15.38
CA HIS A 147 -18.25 6.07 15.60
C HIS A 147 -17.54 6.54 14.31
N ILE A 148 -17.72 5.85 13.19
CA ILE A 148 -17.05 6.18 11.93
C ILE A 148 -17.83 7.25 11.17
N SER A 149 -17.20 8.42 10.99
CA SER A 149 -17.74 9.44 10.09
C SER A 149 -17.68 8.98 8.62
N PRO A 150 -18.60 9.45 7.75
CA PRO A 150 -18.53 9.18 6.31
C PRO A 150 -17.18 9.56 5.70
N THR A 151 -16.59 10.66 6.17
CA THR A 151 -15.27 11.13 5.75
C THR A 151 -14.15 10.16 6.13
N ALA A 152 -14.17 9.61 7.36
CA ALA A 152 -13.19 8.62 7.78
C ALA A 152 -13.31 7.33 6.97
N ARG A 153 -14.54 6.89 6.68
CA ARG A 153 -14.81 5.71 5.83
C ARG A 153 -14.24 5.89 4.42
N LEU A 154 -14.49 7.04 3.79
CA LEU A 154 -13.95 7.36 2.47
C LEU A 154 -12.42 7.48 2.49
N GLY A 155 -11.86 8.03 3.58
CA GLY A 155 -10.42 8.05 3.81
C GLY A 155 -9.82 6.64 3.89
N LEU A 156 -10.46 5.71 4.60
CA LEU A 156 -9.99 4.32 4.71
C LEU A 156 -10.02 3.62 3.36
N GLU A 157 -11.05 3.86 2.54
CA GLU A 157 -11.11 3.32 1.18
C GLU A 157 -9.93 3.81 0.34
N LYS A 158 -9.68 5.14 0.31
CA LYS A 158 -8.53 5.72 -0.38
C LYS A 158 -7.20 5.14 0.11
N LEU A 159 -7.07 4.93 1.43
CA LEU A 159 -5.86 4.36 2.03
C LEU A 159 -5.63 2.93 1.57
N ASN A 160 -6.68 2.12 1.60
CA ASN A 160 -6.63 0.74 1.13
C ASN A 160 -6.20 0.65 -0.34
N GLN A 161 -6.78 1.49 -1.21
CA GLN A 161 -6.40 1.59 -2.62
C GLN A 161 -4.93 2.03 -2.80
N ALA A 162 -4.47 2.99 -1.98
CA ALA A 162 -3.08 3.43 -2.03
C ALA A 162 -2.09 2.31 -1.68
N ILE A 163 -2.38 1.56 -0.61
CA ILE A 163 -1.53 0.44 -0.18
C ILE A 163 -1.51 -0.64 -1.26
N LEU A 164 -2.66 -1.00 -1.80
CA LEU A 164 -2.78 -2.00 -2.87
C LEU A 164 -1.99 -1.59 -4.12
N TYR A 165 -2.05 -0.31 -4.51
CA TYR A 165 -1.25 0.23 -5.61
C TYR A 165 0.25 0.06 -5.35
N PHE A 166 0.73 0.44 -4.16
CA PHE A 166 2.15 0.31 -3.82
C PHE A 166 2.60 -1.14 -3.69
N LEU A 167 1.78 -2.04 -3.15
CA LEU A 167 2.04 -3.48 -3.13
C LEU A 167 2.22 -4.05 -4.54
N ARG A 168 1.32 -3.71 -5.47
CA ARG A 168 1.42 -4.14 -6.87
C ARG A 168 2.69 -3.62 -7.55
N LEU A 169 3.06 -2.36 -7.29
CA LEU A 169 4.31 -1.79 -7.80
C LEU A 169 5.55 -2.49 -7.24
N THR A 170 5.58 -2.73 -5.93
CA THR A 170 6.72 -3.38 -5.27
C THR A 170 6.84 -4.85 -5.70
N GLY A 171 5.72 -5.59 -5.79
CA GLY A 171 5.70 -6.96 -6.29
C GLY A 171 6.28 -7.09 -7.70
N LYS A 172 5.90 -6.18 -8.62
CA LYS A 172 6.48 -6.13 -9.98
C LYS A 172 8.00 -5.89 -9.99
N ARG A 173 8.51 -5.10 -9.06
CA ARG A 173 9.96 -4.81 -8.96
C ARG A 173 10.77 -5.96 -8.38
N VAL A 174 10.23 -6.64 -7.37
CA VAL A 174 10.90 -7.81 -6.77
C VAL A 174 10.88 -8.97 -7.75
N GLY A 175 9.76 -9.21 -8.44
CA GLY A 175 9.67 -10.25 -9.47
C GLY A 175 10.52 -10.01 -10.72
N ALA A 176 10.97 -8.78 -10.97
CA ALA A 176 11.89 -8.46 -12.08
C ALA A 176 13.37 -8.58 -11.69
N ARG A 177 13.69 -8.87 -10.42
CA ARG A 177 15.05 -9.02 -9.90
C ARG A 177 15.44 -10.48 -9.62
N ASN A 178 14.49 -11.41 -9.77
CA ASN A 178 14.68 -12.85 -9.70
C ASN A 178 14.49 -13.45 -11.10
#